data_AF-A0A8J0UN75-F1
#
_entry.id   AF-A0A8J0UN75-F1
#
_cell.length_a   1.000
_cell.length_b   1.000
_cell.length_c   1.000
_cell.angle_alpha   90.00
_cell.angle_beta   90.00
_cell.angle_gamma   90.00
#
_symmetry.space_group_name_H-M   'P 1'
#
loop_
_entity.id
_entity.type
_entity.pdbx_description
1 polymer ?
#
loop_
_entity_poly.entity_id
_entity_poly.type
_entity_poly.pdbx_seq_one_letter_code
_entity_poly.pdbx_strand_id
1 'polypeptide(L)'
;MSITIGNWGENSPSRYNRSLRDRVGCLFTNPSGKKFRSKPQLARYLGNSMDLSTFDFRTGKMLMSKINKNRQRLRYDGLNQSKGKPDLNTALPVRQTASIFKQPVTKVTNHPTNKVKSDPQKAVDQPRQLFWEKKLSGLNAFDIAEELVKTMELPKGLQGVGPGCTDETLLSAIASALHTSTMPITGQLSAAVEKNPGVWLNTSQPLCKAFMVTDEDIRKQEELVQQVRKKLEEALMADMLAHVEEISKDGGAPLDKDIEDEEEDPREQEADDV
;
A
#
# COMPACT_ATOMS: atom_id res chain seq x y z
N MET A 1 17.81 -23.03 21.58
CA MET A 1 16.69 -24.01 21.50
C MET A 1 15.39 -23.25 21.43
N SER A 2 14.81 -23.11 20.25
CA SER A 2 13.52 -22.43 20.04
C SER A 2 12.39 -23.40 20.34
N ILE A 3 11.66 -23.19 21.43
CA ILE A 3 10.52 -24.03 21.81
C ILE A 3 9.29 -23.54 21.03
N THR A 4 8.98 -24.20 19.91
CA THR A 4 7.74 -23.97 19.18
C THR A 4 6.58 -24.57 19.97
N ILE A 5 5.59 -23.74 20.36
CA ILE A 5 4.38 -24.16 21.10
C ILE A 5 3.53 -25.19 20.32
N GLY A 6 3.79 -25.37 19.01
CA GLY A 6 3.07 -26.32 18.14
C GLY A 6 3.05 -27.78 18.59
N ASN A 7 3.96 -28.20 19.48
CA ASN A 7 3.99 -29.57 20.04
C ASN A 7 3.44 -29.69 21.48
N TRP A 8 2.80 -28.66 22.01
CA TRP A 8 2.20 -28.72 23.34
C TRP A 8 0.77 -29.25 23.19
N GLY A 9 0.51 -30.45 23.71
CA GLY A 9 -0.79 -31.10 23.57
C GLY A 9 -1.92 -30.21 24.10
N GLU A 10 -2.78 -29.74 23.19
CA GLU A 10 -4.10 -29.22 23.53
C GLU A 10 -4.96 -30.38 24.01
N ASN A 11 -5.04 -30.58 25.32
CA ASN A 11 -6.13 -31.39 25.86
C ASN A 11 -7.40 -30.53 25.83
N SER A 12 -8.23 -30.77 24.81
CA SER A 12 -9.62 -30.32 24.74
C SER A 12 -10.32 -30.51 26.09
N PRO A 13 -11.19 -29.58 26.54
CA PRO A 13 -11.74 -29.59 27.89
C PRO A 13 -12.53 -30.89 28.16
N SER A 14 -11.97 -31.80 28.95
CA SER A 14 -12.73 -32.95 29.46
C SER A 14 -13.75 -32.47 30.48
N ARG A 15 -15.04 -32.69 30.20
CA ARG A 15 -16.14 -32.43 31.14
C ARG A 15 -15.93 -33.27 32.40
N TYR A 16 -15.70 -32.62 33.54
CA TYR A 16 -15.87 -33.23 34.85
C TYR A 16 -17.08 -32.63 35.56
N ASN A 17 -17.80 -33.48 36.27
CA ASN A 17 -19.21 -33.37 36.62
C ASN A 17 -19.61 -32.18 37.53
N ARG A 18 -20.76 -31.58 37.14
CA ARG A 18 -21.97 -31.27 37.95
C ARG A 18 -21.82 -30.36 39.19
N SER A 19 -21.60 -29.06 38.96
CA SER A 19 -22.28 -27.92 39.61
C SER A 19 -21.59 -26.62 39.17
N LEU A 20 -22.35 -25.55 38.90
CA LEU A 20 -21.92 -24.23 38.38
C LEU A 20 -21.75 -24.18 36.85
N ARG A 21 -22.82 -23.76 36.18
CA ARG A 21 -22.80 -23.27 34.79
C ARG A 21 -21.93 -22.00 34.71
N ASP A 22 -21.19 -21.87 33.61
CA ASP A 22 -20.52 -20.65 33.11
C ASP A 22 -19.02 -20.40 33.38
N ARG A 23 -18.20 -21.42 33.63
CA ARG A 23 -16.73 -21.23 33.57
C ARG A 23 -15.97 -22.37 32.90
N VAL A 24 -15.91 -22.37 31.57
CA VAL A 24 -14.97 -23.22 30.81
C VAL A 24 -13.56 -22.67 31.03
N GLY A 25 -12.75 -23.35 31.84
CA GLY A 25 -11.34 -23.04 32.04
C GLY A 25 -10.47 -23.76 31.02
N CYS A 26 -9.66 -23.02 30.25
CA CYS A 26 -8.65 -23.60 29.37
C CYS A 26 -7.40 -23.98 30.18
N LEU A 27 -6.80 -25.14 29.87
CA LEU A 27 -5.62 -25.68 30.55
C LEU A 27 -4.54 -26.03 29.52
N PHE A 28 -3.35 -25.48 29.70
CA PHE A 28 -2.18 -25.83 28.85
C PHE A 28 -1.27 -26.80 29.57
N THR A 29 -0.79 -27.83 28.87
CA THR A 29 0.17 -28.80 29.41
C THR A 29 1.46 -28.82 28.60
N ASN A 30 2.60 -28.73 29.26
CA ASN A 30 3.89 -28.84 28.56
C ASN A 30 4.27 -30.30 28.29
N PRO A 31 5.28 -30.56 27.44
CA PRO A 31 5.80 -31.91 27.20
C PRO A 31 6.33 -32.62 28.45
N SER A 32 6.66 -31.88 29.52
CA SER A 32 7.06 -32.44 30.81
C SER A 32 5.88 -32.64 31.78
N GLY A 33 4.63 -32.56 31.32
CA GLY A 33 3.42 -32.77 32.11
C GLY A 33 2.98 -31.62 33.04
N LYS A 34 3.69 -30.48 33.07
CA LYS A 34 3.32 -29.30 33.89
C LYS A 34 2.09 -28.60 33.31
N LYS A 35 1.13 -28.28 34.19
CA LYS A 35 -0.18 -27.73 33.84
C LYS A 35 -0.26 -26.23 34.16
N PHE A 36 -0.80 -25.43 33.23
CA PHE A 36 -0.96 -23.98 33.32
C PHE A 36 -2.43 -23.60 33.16
N ARG A 37 -2.96 -22.84 34.13
CA ARG A 37 -4.39 -22.45 34.18
C ARG A 37 -4.64 -21.01 33.73
N SER A 38 -3.60 -20.24 33.44
CA SER A 38 -3.73 -18.85 32.98
C SER A 38 -2.52 -18.38 32.16
N LYS A 39 -2.75 -17.37 31.30
CA LYS A 39 -1.71 -16.72 30.49
C LYS A 39 -0.55 -16.15 31.33
N PRO A 40 -0.79 -15.45 32.46
CA PRO A 40 0.31 -14.93 33.29
C PRO A 40 1.14 -16.03 33.95
N GLN A 41 0.54 -17.18 34.25
CA GLN A 41 1.28 -18.33 34.81
C GLN A 41 2.21 -18.94 33.75
N LEU A 42 1.72 -19.09 32.52
CA LEU A 42 2.52 -19.59 31.39
C LEU A 42 3.63 -18.60 31.01
N ALA A 43 3.35 -17.29 30.98
CA ALA A 43 4.33 -16.25 30.69
C ALA A 43 5.48 -16.22 31.69
N ARG A 44 5.19 -16.39 32.99
CA ARG A 44 6.23 -16.47 34.04
C ARG A 44 7.11 -17.70 33.89
N TYR A 45 6.54 -18.83 33.45
CA TYR A 45 7.29 -20.06 33.24
C TYR A 45 8.22 -20.00 32.03
N LEU A 46 7.75 -19.42 30.93
CA LEU A 46 8.57 -19.25 29.71
C LEU A 46 9.55 -18.07 29.82
N GLY A 47 9.25 -17.09 30.68
CA GLY A 47 10.09 -15.90 30.86
C GLY A 47 10.33 -15.18 29.53
N ASN A 48 11.57 -14.77 29.29
CA ASN A 48 11.97 -14.06 28.07
C ASN A 48 12.20 -14.98 26.87
N SER A 49 12.03 -16.31 27.02
CA SER A 49 12.26 -17.25 25.92
C SER A 49 11.16 -17.23 24.86
N MET A 50 9.96 -16.74 25.20
CA MET A 50 8.81 -16.72 24.30
C MET A 50 7.90 -15.51 24.58
N ASP A 51 7.64 -14.68 23.57
CA ASP A 51 6.69 -13.56 23.70
C ASP A 51 5.25 -14.06 23.54
N LEU A 52 4.47 -14.01 24.63
CA LEU A 52 3.05 -14.35 24.62
C LEU A 52 2.15 -13.13 24.39
N SER A 53 2.67 -11.95 24.07
CA SER A 53 1.88 -10.71 23.90
C SER A 53 0.70 -10.90 22.94
N THR A 54 0.92 -11.60 21.83
CA THR A 54 -0.08 -11.88 20.77
C THR A 54 -0.75 -13.24 20.90
N PHE A 55 -0.39 -14.04 21.91
CA PHE A 55 -1.00 -15.35 22.17
C PHE A 55 -2.36 -15.22 22.87
N ASP A 56 -3.40 -15.87 22.35
CA ASP A 56 -4.69 -15.98 23.01
C ASP A 56 -4.80 -17.31 23.79
N PHE A 57 -4.84 -17.20 25.11
CA PHE A 57 -4.87 -18.34 26.02
C PHE A 57 -6.21 -19.10 26.00
N ARG A 58 -7.30 -18.47 25.52
CA ARG A 58 -8.59 -19.14 25.43
C ARG A 58 -8.66 -20.03 24.20
N THR A 59 -8.15 -19.54 23.07
CA THR A 59 -8.22 -20.23 21.77
C THR A 59 -6.98 -21.03 21.42
N GLY A 60 -5.87 -20.85 22.16
CA GLY A 60 -4.59 -21.50 21.90
C GLY A 60 -3.87 -20.98 20.65
N LYS A 61 -4.37 -19.92 20.02
CA LYS A 61 -3.86 -19.40 18.75
C LYS A 61 -3.06 -18.12 18.94
N MET A 62 -2.06 -17.95 18.09
CA MET A 62 -1.34 -16.68 17.94
C MET A 62 -2.15 -15.73 17.07
N LEU A 63 -2.45 -14.53 17.56
CA LEU A 63 -3.15 -13.50 16.80
C LEU A 63 -2.15 -12.81 15.85
N MET A 64 -2.03 -13.35 14.64
CA MET A 64 -1.13 -12.86 13.58
C MET A 64 -1.33 -11.37 13.24
N SER A 65 -2.55 -10.84 13.45
CA SER A 65 -2.90 -9.43 13.24
C SER A 65 -2.09 -8.46 14.11
N LYS A 66 -1.47 -8.93 15.19
CA LYS A 66 -0.69 -8.11 16.14
C LYS A 66 0.83 -8.36 16.08
N ILE A 67 1.29 -9.31 15.26
CA ILE A 67 2.69 -9.77 15.23
C ILE A 67 3.64 -8.76 14.55
N ASN A 68 3.13 -7.85 13.71
CA ASN A 68 3.97 -6.93 12.94
C ASN A 68 4.40 -5.64 13.67
N LYS A 69 4.44 -5.60 15.01
CA LYS A 69 4.82 -4.37 15.74
C LYS A 69 5.86 -4.52 16.85
N ASN A 70 6.47 -5.68 17.05
CA ASN A 70 7.26 -5.88 18.27
C ASN A 70 8.64 -6.53 18.08
N ARG A 71 9.39 -6.13 17.03
CA ARG A 71 10.79 -6.56 16.87
C ARG A 71 11.85 -5.45 16.79
N GLN A 72 11.51 -4.24 17.22
CA GLN A 72 12.51 -3.20 17.46
C GLN A 72 12.20 -2.47 18.77
N ARG A 73 12.71 -3.03 19.88
CA ARG A 73 13.01 -2.27 21.09
C ARG A 73 14.54 -2.22 21.25
N LEU A 74 15.17 -1.39 20.42
CA LEU A 74 16.39 -0.70 20.81
C LEU A 74 16.14 0.80 20.65
N ARG A 75 16.58 1.53 21.68
CA ARG A 75 16.46 2.97 21.89
C ARG A 75 16.70 3.81 20.62
N TYR A 76 15.65 4.43 20.10
CA TYR A 76 15.72 5.71 19.42
C TYR A 76 14.34 6.38 19.49
N ASP A 77 14.24 7.47 20.25
CA ASP A 77 13.07 8.33 20.27
C ASP A 77 13.01 9.09 18.95
N GLY A 78 11.80 9.21 18.37
CA GLY A 78 11.50 10.28 17.42
C GLY A 78 11.66 10.00 15.93
N LEU A 79 11.10 8.91 15.38
CA LEU A 79 10.65 8.93 13.96
C LEU A 79 9.63 7.82 13.65
N ASN A 80 8.44 7.86 14.25
CA ASN A 80 7.32 6.99 13.85
C ASN A 80 5.98 7.68 14.09
N GLN A 81 5.71 8.76 13.36
CA GLN A 81 4.36 9.36 13.28
C GLN A 81 3.46 8.69 12.24
N SER A 82 3.90 7.64 11.54
CA SER A 82 3.15 7.14 10.37
C SER A 82 1.94 6.25 10.69
N LYS A 83 1.69 5.84 11.95
CA LYS A 83 0.39 5.28 12.41
C LYS A 83 0.09 5.58 13.89
N GLY A 84 0.50 6.75 14.38
CA GLY A 84 0.04 7.26 15.66
C GLY A 84 -1.42 7.69 15.54
N LYS A 85 -2.26 7.34 16.51
CA LYS A 85 -3.57 7.99 16.63
C LYS A 85 -3.32 9.51 16.55
N PRO A 86 -3.99 10.28 15.70
CA PRO A 86 -3.95 11.73 15.85
C PRO A 86 -4.39 11.97 17.29
N ASP A 87 -3.52 12.54 18.12
CA ASP A 87 -3.85 12.83 19.50
C ASP A 87 -4.91 13.93 19.45
N LEU A 88 -6.18 13.52 19.35
CA LEU A 88 -7.38 14.36 19.32
C LEU A 88 -7.67 14.93 20.70
N ASN A 89 -6.65 15.04 21.55
CA ASN A 89 -6.78 15.60 22.87
C ASN A 89 -7.12 17.08 22.74
N THR A 90 -8.41 17.38 22.88
CA THR A 90 -8.97 18.73 22.89
C THR A 90 -8.67 19.47 24.19
N ALA A 91 -7.98 18.84 25.15
CA ALA A 91 -7.55 19.51 26.36
C ALA A 91 -6.56 20.63 26.01
N LEU A 92 -6.74 21.78 26.66
CA LEU A 92 -5.83 22.89 26.49
C LEU A 92 -4.45 22.50 27.00
N PRO A 93 -3.37 22.87 26.28
CA PRO A 93 -2.01 22.67 26.75
C PRO A 93 -1.86 23.21 28.17
N VAL A 94 -1.15 22.48 29.03
CA VAL A 94 -0.84 22.92 30.39
C VAL A 94 0.53 23.60 30.36
N ARG A 95 0.67 24.75 31.03
CA ARG A 95 1.97 25.42 31.12
C ARG A 95 2.98 24.51 31.83
N GLN A 96 4.14 24.30 31.21
CA GLN A 96 5.29 23.70 31.89
C GLN A 96 5.99 24.78 32.71
N THR A 97 5.46 25.06 33.90
CA THR A 97 6.10 25.95 34.87
C THR A 97 6.79 25.11 35.93
N ALA A 98 7.86 25.65 36.54
CA ALA A 98 8.50 25.04 37.71
C ALA A 98 7.55 24.89 38.92
N SER A 99 6.38 25.56 38.88
CA SER A 99 5.31 25.40 39.87
C SER A 99 4.63 24.04 39.75
N ILE A 100 4.49 23.35 40.89
CA ILE A 100 3.80 22.06 41.03
C ILE A 100 2.29 22.15 40.79
N PHE A 101 1.73 23.37 40.84
CA PHE A 101 0.31 23.60 40.60
C PHE A 101 0.10 23.90 39.12
N LYS A 102 -0.69 23.05 38.45
CA LYS A 102 -1.05 23.21 37.04
C LYS A 102 -1.86 24.49 36.86
N GLN A 103 -1.25 25.52 36.30
CA GLN A 103 -1.98 26.72 35.90
C GLN A 103 -2.68 26.46 34.55
N PRO A 104 -4.00 26.69 34.45
CA PRO A 104 -4.73 26.54 33.20
C PRO A 104 -4.27 27.59 32.18
N VAL A 105 -4.26 27.21 30.90
CA VAL A 105 -4.03 28.13 29.78
C VAL A 105 -5.38 28.61 29.25
N THR A 106 -5.53 29.92 29.05
CA THR A 106 -6.72 30.51 28.44
C THR A 106 -6.74 30.22 26.94
N LYS A 107 -7.81 29.59 26.45
CA LYS A 107 -8.05 29.40 25.01
C LYS A 107 -8.53 30.72 24.40
N VAL A 108 -7.71 31.34 23.57
CA VAL A 108 -8.17 32.43 22.69
C VAL A 108 -8.71 31.79 21.41
N THR A 109 -9.97 32.08 21.07
CA THR A 109 -10.61 31.62 19.83
C THR A 109 -11.15 32.81 19.07
N ASN A 110 -10.91 32.86 17.75
CA ASN A 110 -11.44 33.92 16.89
C ASN A 110 -12.97 33.81 16.69
N HIS A 111 -13.57 32.69 17.12
CA HIS A 111 -15.00 32.40 16.99
C HIS A 111 -15.58 31.94 18.33
N PRO A 112 -15.99 32.86 19.21
CA PRO A 112 -16.46 32.53 20.57
C PRO A 112 -17.79 31.77 20.61
N THR A 113 -18.57 31.81 19.53
CA THR A 113 -19.85 31.08 19.41
C THR A 113 -19.70 29.63 18.96
N ASN A 114 -18.48 29.20 18.59
CA ASN A 114 -18.24 27.86 18.09
C ASN A 114 -18.32 26.83 19.23
N LYS A 115 -19.47 26.16 19.35
CA LYS A 115 -19.70 25.08 20.32
C LYS A 115 -18.97 23.82 19.86
N VAL A 116 -17.74 23.63 20.33
CA VAL A 116 -17.03 22.35 20.21
C VAL A 116 -17.80 21.34 21.04
N LYS A 117 -18.45 20.36 20.40
CA LYS A 117 -19.04 19.22 21.11
C LYS A 117 -17.91 18.50 21.83
N SER A 118 -17.93 18.55 23.16
CA SER A 118 -16.94 17.88 24.02
C SER A 118 -17.23 16.40 24.23
N ASP A 119 -18.40 15.93 23.77
CA ASP A 119 -18.75 14.51 23.86
C ASP A 119 -18.03 13.75 22.74
N PRO A 120 -17.07 12.87 23.07
CA PRO A 120 -16.52 11.90 22.14
C PRO A 120 -17.56 10.78 21.97
N GLN A 121 -18.80 11.14 21.59
CA GLN A 121 -19.70 10.19 20.98
C GLN A 121 -18.94 9.72 19.75
N LYS A 122 -18.40 8.50 19.86
CA LYS A 122 -17.47 7.90 18.90
C LYS A 122 -17.91 8.28 17.49
N ALA A 123 -17.25 9.27 16.89
CA ALA A 123 -17.10 9.27 15.46
C ALA A 123 -16.39 7.95 15.20
N VAL A 124 -17.18 6.95 14.77
CA VAL A 124 -16.69 5.59 14.54
C VAL A 124 -15.58 5.63 13.49
N ASP A 125 -15.61 6.67 12.64
CA ASP A 125 -14.63 6.94 11.61
C ASP A 125 -13.64 8.02 12.01
N GLN A 126 -12.37 7.75 11.68
CA GLN A 126 -11.31 8.74 11.79
C GLN A 126 -11.58 9.92 10.85
N PRO A 127 -11.22 11.16 11.23
CA PRO A 127 -11.33 12.30 10.34
C PRO A 127 -10.49 12.04 9.08
N ARG A 128 -11.13 12.14 7.91
CA ARG A 128 -10.48 11.96 6.61
C ARG A 128 -10.17 13.32 5.99
N GLN A 129 -8.96 13.49 5.48
CA GLN A 129 -8.61 14.66 4.69
C GLN A 129 -9.21 14.53 3.27
N LEU A 130 -10.18 15.38 2.94
CA LEU A 130 -10.96 15.27 1.70
C LEU A 130 -10.23 15.77 0.44
N PHE A 131 -9.40 16.79 0.59
CA PHE A 131 -8.66 17.44 -0.51
C PHE A 131 -7.14 17.27 -0.29
N TRP A 132 -6.72 16.04 -0.03
CA TRP A 132 -5.31 15.75 0.27
C TRP A 132 -4.45 15.86 -0.99
N GLU A 133 -5.04 15.65 -2.17
CA GLU A 133 -4.42 15.73 -3.50
C GLU A 133 -3.86 17.12 -3.77
N LYS A 134 -4.46 18.16 -3.18
CA LYS A 134 -3.94 19.54 -3.24
C LYS A 134 -2.55 19.65 -2.60
N LYS A 135 -2.16 18.76 -1.68
CA LYS A 135 -0.78 18.76 -1.16
C LYS A 135 0.26 18.39 -2.23
N LEU A 136 -0.18 17.77 -3.33
CA LEU A 136 0.68 17.43 -4.45
C LEU A 136 0.71 18.54 -5.51
N SER A 137 -0.04 19.63 -5.34
CA SER A 137 -0.06 20.71 -6.32
C SER A 137 1.31 21.38 -6.44
N GLY A 138 1.77 21.61 -7.67
CA GLY A 138 3.06 22.23 -7.94
C GLY A 138 4.25 21.27 -7.85
N LEU A 139 4.00 19.97 -7.62
CA LEU A 139 5.01 18.94 -7.81
C LEU A 139 4.96 18.47 -9.26
N ASN A 140 6.11 18.52 -9.91
CA ASN A 140 6.27 18.13 -11.31
C ASN A 140 7.26 16.97 -11.42
N ALA A 141 7.03 16.08 -12.39
CA ALA A 141 7.99 15.04 -12.75
C ALA A 141 8.97 15.59 -13.78
N PHE A 142 10.24 15.25 -13.63
CA PHE A 142 11.31 15.56 -14.57
C PHE A 142 11.94 14.25 -15.05
N ASP A 143 12.35 14.21 -16.31
CA ASP A 143 13.06 13.06 -16.86
C ASP A 143 14.56 13.09 -16.54
N ILE A 144 15.32 12.14 -17.09
CA ILE A 144 16.76 12.05 -16.83
C ILE A 144 17.55 13.24 -17.39
N ALA A 145 16.99 13.97 -18.35
CA ALA A 145 17.56 15.16 -18.97
C ALA A 145 17.11 16.45 -18.28
N GLU A 146 16.44 16.33 -17.12
CA GLU A 146 15.83 17.44 -16.37
C GLU A 146 14.75 18.18 -17.16
N GLU A 147 14.17 17.55 -18.19
CA GLU A 147 13.04 18.11 -18.92
C GLU A 147 11.73 17.81 -18.19
N LEU A 148 10.84 18.81 -18.15
CA LEU A 148 9.53 18.68 -17.53
C LEU A 148 8.70 17.65 -18.29
N VAL A 149 8.29 16.59 -17.59
CA VAL A 149 7.38 15.59 -18.15
C VAL A 149 6.03 16.25 -18.37
N LYS A 150 5.61 16.38 -19.63
CA LYS A 150 4.34 17.01 -19.99
C LYS A 150 3.18 16.20 -19.41
N THR A 151 2.31 16.87 -18.65
CA THR A 151 1.07 16.30 -18.15
C THR A 151 0.16 15.88 -19.31
N MET A 152 -0.50 14.72 -19.16
CA MET A 152 -1.49 14.24 -20.12
C MET A 152 -2.66 15.21 -20.23
N GLU A 153 -3.08 15.54 -21.46
CA GLU A 153 -4.29 16.33 -21.69
C GLU A 153 -5.53 15.48 -21.42
N LEU A 154 -6.44 16.00 -20.59
CA LEU A 154 -7.65 15.27 -20.21
C LEU A 154 -8.76 15.42 -21.25
N PRO A 155 -9.58 14.37 -21.47
CA PRO A 155 -10.78 14.48 -22.28
C PRO A 155 -11.75 15.53 -21.71
N LYS A 156 -12.45 16.27 -22.59
CA LYS A 156 -13.40 17.34 -22.18
C LYS A 156 -14.51 16.88 -21.22
N GLY A 157 -14.86 15.60 -21.26
CA GLY A 157 -15.85 15.00 -20.37
C GLY A 157 -15.35 14.76 -18.95
N LEU A 158 -14.04 14.75 -18.73
CA LEU A 158 -13.43 14.53 -17.42
C LEU A 158 -13.12 15.88 -16.77
N GLN A 159 -14.01 16.32 -15.89
CA GLN A 159 -13.91 17.63 -15.25
C GLN A 159 -13.77 17.49 -13.74
N GLY A 160 -12.88 18.28 -13.16
CA GLY A 160 -12.67 18.36 -11.73
C GLY A 160 -13.84 19.03 -11.00
N VAL A 161 -14.04 18.67 -9.74
CA VAL A 161 -14.96 19.37 -8.84
C VAL A 161 -14.29 19.71 -7.52
N GLY A 162 -14.70 20.83 -6.93
CA GLY A 162 -14.13 21.33 -5.69
C GLY A 162 -13.07 22.42 -5.90
N PRO A 163 -12.58 23.00 -4.79
CA PRO A 163 -11.80 24.22 -4.84
C PRO A 163 -10.37 23.98 -5.36
N GLY A 164 -9.98 24.73 -6.39
CA GLY A 164 -8.61 24.72 -6.92
C GLY A 164 -8.21 23.41 -7.59
N CYS A 165 -9.16 22.72 -8.22
CA CYS A 165 -8.89 21.51 -8.97
C CYS A 165 -8.22 21.85 -10.31
N THR A 166 -7.05 21.26 -10.56
CA THR A 166 -6.34 21.23 -11.84
C THR A 166 -6.38 19.81 -12.42
N ASP A 167 -6.10 19.67 -13.72
CA ASP A 167 -6.06 18.37 -14.41
C ASP A 167 -5.10 17.38 -13.74
N GLU A 168 -3.97 17.86 -13.22
CA GLU A 168 -2.99 17.06 -12.47
C GLU A 168 -3.56 16.52 -11.15
N THR A 169 -4.23 17.39 -10.38
CA THR A 169 -4.87 16.97 -9.13
C THR A 169 -6.04 16.02 -9.38
N LEU A 170 -6.74 16.19 -10.50
CA LEU A 170 -7.82 15.32 -10.93
C LEU A 170 -7.31 13.93 -11.31
N LEU A 171 -6.24 13.87 -12.10
CA LEU A 171 -5.54 12.62 -12.43
C LEU A 171 -5.05 11.91 -11.19
N SER A 172 -4.44 12.64 -10.25
CA SER A 172 -3.96 12.10 -8.98
C SER A 172 -5.11 11.52 -8.14
N ALA A 173 -6.26 12.19 -8.10
CA ALA A 173 -7.45 11.72 -7.38
C ALA A 173 -8.00 10.42 -8.01
N ILE A 174 -8.11 10.37 -9.34
CA ILE A 174 -8.62 9.22 -10.07
C ILE A 174 -7.66 8.03 -9.95
N ALA A 175 -6.36 8.23 -10.16
CA ALA A 175 -5.35 7.19 -10.00
C ALA A 175 -5.35 6.62 -8.57
N SER A 176 -5.47 7.48 -7.56
CA SER A 176 -5.57 7.06 -6.16
C SER A 176 -6.83 6.26 -5.89
N ALA A 177 -7.97 6.69 -6.44
CA ALA A 177 -9.24 5.97 -6.31
C ALA A 177 -9.17 4.59 -6.96
N LEU A 178 -8.61 4.49 -8.17
CA LEU A 178 -8.40 3.22 -8.89
C LEU A 178 -7.44 2.27 -8.16
N HIS A 179 -6.43 2.82 -7.49
CA HIS A 179 -5.44 2.00 -6.77
C HIS A 179 -5.94 1.51 -5.41
N THR A 180 -6.77 2.31 -4.73
CA THR A 180 -7.21 2.02 -3.35
C THR A 180 -8.60 1.39 -3.27
N SER A 181 -9.42 1.53 -4.31
CA SER A 181 -10.79 1.05 -4.36
C SER A 181 -10.96 0.00 -5.45
N THR A 182 -11.69 -1.07 -5.13
CA THR A 182 -12.18 -2.03 -6.13
C THR A 182 -13.60 -1.70 -6.61
N MET A 183 -14.18 -0.58 -6.15
CA MET A 183 -15.52 -0.16 -6.56
C MET A 183 -15.47 0.64 -7.88
N PRO A 184 -16.57 0.64 -8.66
CA PRO A 184 -16.67 1.43 -9.87
C PRO A 184 -16.40 2.92 -9.61
N ILE A 185 -15.63 3.54 -10.51
CA ILE A 185 -15.39 4.98 -10.50
C ILE A 185 -16.42 5.64 -11.42
N THR A 186 -17.36 6.36 -10.81
CA THR A 186 -18.44 7.07 -11.50
C THR A 186 -18.37 8.59 -11.29
N GLY A 187 -17.53 9.06 -10.37
CA GLY A 187 -17.41 10.47 -10.01
C GLY A 187 -18.54 10.97 -9.11
N GLN A 188 -18.64 12.29 -8.98
CA GLN A 188 -19.63 12.94 -8.13
C GLN A 188 -20.98 13.07 -8.88
N LEU A 189 -21.95 12.22 -8.51
CA LEU A 189 -23.29 12.19 -9.11
C LEU A 189 -24.15 13.42 -8.79
N SER A 190 -23.91 14.06 -7.64
CA SER A 190 -24.71 15.20 -7.18
C SER A 190 -24.07 16.52 -7.62
N ALA A 191 -24.79 17.30 -8.43
CA ALA A 191 -24.38 18.67 -8.80
C ALA A 191 -24.32 19.63 -7.58
N ALA A 192 -24.91 19.27 -6.44
CA ALA A 192 -24.79 20.05 -5.21
C ALA A 192 -23.35 20.14 -4.69
N VAL A 193 -22.48 19.21 -5.14
CA VAL A 193 -21.04 19.23 -4.82
C VAL A 193 -20.38 20.51 -5.29
N GLU A 194 -20.80 21.11 -6.41
CA GLU A 194 -20.22 22.37 -6.89
C GLU A 194 -20.60 23.55 -6.01
N LYS A 195 -21.79 23.53 -5.42
CA LYS A 195 -22.29 24.60 -4.55
C LYS A 195 -21.62 24.57 -3.19
N ASN A 196 -21.50 23.38 -2.60
CA ASN A 196 -20.82 23.20 -1.32
C ASN A 196 -20.16 21.82 -1.24
N PRO A 197 -18.89 21.70 -1.69
CA PRO A 197 -18.14 20.45 -1.65
C PRO A 197 -17.95 19.93 -0.22
N GLY A 198 -17.92 20.80 0.80
CA GLY A 198 -17.70 20.38 2.19
C GLY A 198 -18.86 19.56 2.77
N VAL A 199 -20.06 19.67 2.19
CA VAL A 199 -21.28 19.02 2.69
C VAL A 199 -21.73 17.90 1.77
N TRP A 200 -21.67 18.11 0.45
CA TRP A 200 -22.30 17.24 -0.54
C TRP A 200 -21.35 16.27 -1.24
N LEU A 201 -20.07 16.27 -0.87
CA LEU A 201 -19.08 15.41 -1.49
C LEU A 201 -19.28 13.95 -1.08
N ASN A 202 -19.37 13.08 -2.08
CA ASN A 202 -19.27 11.65 -1.86
C ASN A 202 -17.79 11.26 -1.71
N THR A 203 -17.39 10.88 -0.50
CA THR A 203 -16.01 10.54 -0.17
C THR A 203 -15.51 9.21 -0.77
N SER A 204 -16.40 8.38 -1.31
CA SER A 204 -16.05 7.12 -1.98
C SER A 204 -15.74 7.28 -3.47
N GLN A 205 -15.98 8.46 -4.03
CA GLN A 205 -15.72 8.78 -5.44
C GLN A 205 -14.66 9.89 -5.54
N PRO A 206 -13.86 9.93 -6.60
CA PRO A 206 -12.86 10.97 -6.80
C PRO A 206 -13.51 12.36 -6.97
N LEU A 207 -12.69 13.40 -6.87
CA LEU A 207 -13.09 14.81 -7.00
C LEU A 207 -13.33 15.21 -8.46
N CYS A 208 -14.12 14.42 -9.19
CA CYS A 208 -14.50 14.68 -10.58
C CYS A 208 -16.03 14.74 -10.72
N LYS A 209 -16.53 15.44 -11.74
CA LYS A 209 -17.94 15.34 -12.15
C LYS A 209 -18.27 13.90 -12.49
N ALA A 210 -19.54 13.56 -12.36
CA ALA A 210 -20.02 12.31 -12.93
C ALA A 210 -19.70 12.27 -14.43
N PHE A 211 -19.14 11.15 -14.85
CA PHE A 211 -18.88 10.87 -16.26
C PHE A 211 -19.33 9.45 -16.57
N MET A 212 -19.67 9.21 -17.83
CA MET A 212 -20.09 7.92 -18.33
C MET A 212 -19.39 7.68 -19.66
N VAL A 213 -18.81 6.49 -19.80
CA VAL A 213 -18.21 6.06 -21.05
C VAL A 213 -19.34 5.68 -22.00
N THR A 214 -19.39 6.31 -23.17
CA THR A 214 -20.38 6.02 -24.20
C THR A 214 -19.84 5.05 -25.24
N ASP A 215 -20.72 4.40 -26.01
CA ASP A 215 -20.32 3.52 -27.11
C ASP A 215 -19.46 4.25 -28.16
N GLU A 216 -19.71 5.55 -28.36
CA GLU A 216 -18.91 6.37 -29.27
C GLU A 216 -17.49 6.62 -28.73
N ASP A 217 -17.33 6.76 -27.41
CA ASP A 217 -16.01 6.86 -26.79
C ASP A 217 -15.22 5.56 -26.96
N ILE A 218 -15.89 4.42 -26.80
CA ILE A 218 -15.30 3.08 -27.03
C ILE A 218 -14.85 2.96 -28.48
N ARG A 219 -15.74 3.26 -29.43
CA ARG A 219 -15.45 3.18 -30.87
C ARG A 219 -14.26 4.04 -31.27
N LYS A 220 -14.20 5.29 -30.78
CA LYS A 220 -13.05 6.19 -31.04
C LYS A 220 -11.75 5.63 -30.48
N GLN A 221 -11.80 5.05 -29.28
CA GLN A 221 -10.61 4.47 -28.65
C GLN A 221 -10.13 3.22 -29.41
N GLU A 222 -11.06 2.38 -29.86
CA GLU A 222 -10.73 1.20 -30.70
C GLU A 222 -10.09 1.61 -32.02
N GLU A 223 -10.65 2.62 -32.69
CA GLU A 223 -10.11 3.17 -33.94
C GLU A 223 -8.68 3.74 -33.73
N LEU A 224 -8.46 4.48 -32.65
CA LEU A 224 -7.14 5.01 -32.30
C LEU A 224 -6.12 3.89 -32.03
N VAL A 225 -6.52 2.84 -31.31
CA VAL A 225 -5.65 1.67 -31.06
C VAL A 225 -5.28 0.97 -32.36
N GLN A 226 -6.23 0.78 -33.28
CA GLN A 226 -5.96 0.18 -34.59
C GLN A 226 -4.97 1.04 -35.41
N GLN A 227 -5.18 2.36 -35.45
CA GLN A 227 -4.28 3.28 -36.15
C GLN A 227 -2.86 3.25 -35.57
N VAL A 228 -2.72 3.28 -34.24
CA VAL A 228 -1.40 3.23 -33.59
C VAL A 228 -0.70 1.88 -33.83
N ARG A 229 -1.44 0.75 -33.79
CA ARG A 229 -0.89 -0.57 -34.11
C ARG A 229 -0.39 -0.65 -35.55
N LYS A 230 -1.17 -0.13 -36.50
CA LYS A 230 -0.76 -0.07 -37.91
C LYS A 230 0.50 0.78 -38.09
N LYS A 231 0.54 1.96 -37.46
CA LYS A 231 1.72 2.83 -37.51
C LYS A 231 2.97 2.17 -36.90
N LEU A 232 2.81 1.39 -35.83
CA LEU A 232 3.90 0.61 -35.25
C LEU A 232 4.36 -0.50 -36.21
N GLU A 233 3.44 -1.20 -36.86
CA GLU A 233 3.74 -2.22 -37.86
C GLU A 233 4.55 -1.64 -39.03
N GLU A 234 4.11 -0.49 -39.56
CA GLU A 234 4.82 0.25 -40.61
C GLU A 234 6.23 0.67 -40.18
N ALA A 235 6.39 1.16 -38.94
CA ALA A 235 7.70 1.53 -38.40
C ALA A 235 8.63 0.33 -38.24
N LEU A 236 8.11 -0.82 -37.78
CA LEU A 236 8.90 -2.05 -37.64
C LEU A 236 9.30 -2.63 -39.01
N MET A 237 8.41 -2.57 -40.02
CA MET A 237 8.78 -2.95 -41.39
C MET A 237 9.86 -2.04 -41.96
N ALA A 238 9.76 -0.73 -41.75
CA ALA A 238 10.76 0.23 -42.20
C ALA A 238 12.13 -0.01 -41.53
N ASP A 239 12.13 -0.30 -40.23
CA ASP A 239 13.35 -0.63 -39.46
C ASP A 239 14.01 -1.92 -39.98
N MET A 240 13.22 -2.98 -40.24
CA MET A 240 13.73 -4.21 -40.85
C MET A 240 14.33 -3.95 -42.24
N LEU A 241 13.67 -3.16 -43.09
CA LEU A 241 14.18 -2.82 -44.43
C LEU A 241 15.47 -2.00 -44.36
N ALA A 242 15.56 -1.03 -43.43
CA ALA A 242 16.76 -0.24 -43.22
C ALA A 242 17.94 -1.12 -42.79
N HIS A 243 17.72 -2.07 -41.87
CA HIS A 243 18.74 -3.03 -41.47
C HIS A 243 19.22 -3.92 -42.63
N VAL A 244 18.31 -4.39 -43.49
CA VAL A 244 18.68 -5.16 -44.69
C VAL A 244 19.51 -4.32 -45.67
N GLU A 245 19.18 -3.04 -45.83
CA GLU A 245 19.94 -2.12 -46.69
C GLU A 245 21.34 -1.84 -46.14
N GLU A 246 21.51 -1.71 -44.82
CA GLU A 246 22.83 -1.57 -44.20
C GLU A 246 23.70 -2.82 -44.37
N ILE A 247 23.14 -4.01 -44.18
CA ILE A 247 23.84 -5.29 -44.42
C ILE A 247 24.24 -5.41 -45.90
N SER A 248 23.39 -4.95 -46.82
CA SER A 248 23.65 -5.00 -48.26
C SER A 248 24.71 -3.97 -48.71
N LYS A 249 24.87 -2.87 -47.98
CA LYS A 249 25.87 -1.82 -48.25
C LYS A 249 27.25 -2.13 -47.67
N ASP A 250 27.31 -2.91 -46.57
CA ASP A 250 28.58 -3.35 -45.95
C ASP A 250 29.08 -4.71 -46.48
N GLY A 251 28.30 -5.40 -47.32
CA GLY A 251 28.66 -6.68 -47.97
C GLY A 251 29.67 -6.59 -49.11
N GLY A 252 30.43 -5.50 -49.20
CA GLY A 252 31.39 -5.20 -50.27
C GLY A 252 32.86 -5.35 -49.87
N ALA A 253 33.26 -6.44 -49.21
CA ALA A 253 34.65 -6.91 -49.19
C ALA A 253 34.74 -8.38 -48.71
N PRO A 254 34.99 -9.35 -49.60
CA PRO A 254 35.55 -10.63 -49.20
C PRO A 254 37.01 -10.38 -48.81
N LEU A 255 37.34 -10.47 -47.52
CA LEU A 255 38.73 -10.66 -47.13
C LEU A 255 39.07 -12.12 -47.41
N ASP A 256 39.77 -12.32 -48.52
CA ASP A 256 40.66 -13.47 -48.72
C ASP A 256 41.40 -13.72 -47.40
N LYS A 257 41.15 -14.89 -46.81
CA LYS A 257 42.11 -15.50 -45.90
C LYS A 257 42.67 -16.68 -46.65
N ASP A 258 43.92 -16.46 -47.03
CA ASP A 258 44.79 -17.33 -47.76
C ASP A 258 44.77 -18.75 -47.22
N ILE A 259 44.78 -19.67 -48.18
CA ILE A 259 45.17 -21.05 -48.03
C ILE A 259 46.66 -21.04 -47.64
N GLU A 260 46.98 -21.36 -46.40
CA GLU A 260 48.30 -21.86 -46.04
C GLU A 260 48.15 -23.33 -45.65
N ASP A 261 48.68 -24.17 -46.53
CA ASP A 261 49.00 -25.57 -46.32
C ASP A 261 49.89 -25.73 -45.07
N GLU A 262 49.51 -26.56 -44.11
CA GLU A 262 50.49 -27.32 -43.31
C GLU A 262 49.96 -28.74 -43.02
N GLU A 263 50.59 -29.66 -43.76
CA GLU A 263 51.08 -31.01 -43.41
C GLU A 263 50.15 -32.04 -42.72
N GLU A 264 49.98 -33.14 -43.45
CA GLU A 264 49.75 -34.49 -42.91
C GLU A 264 50.79 -34.87 -41.84
N ASP A 265 50.35 -35.47 -40.73
CA ASP A 265 51.10 -36.55 -40.08
C ASP A 265 50.14 -37.72 -39.76
N PRO A 266 50.39 -38.95 -40.26
CA PRO A 266 49.44 -40.05 -40.21
C PRO A 266 49.75 -41.07 -39.10
N ARG A 267 48.67 -41.63 -38.52
CA ARG A 267 48.60 -42.83 -37.65
C ARG A 267 49.02 -42.51 -36.19
N GLU A 268 48.35 -43.00 -35.14
CA GLU A 268 47.97 -44.39 -34.88
C GLU A 268 46.79 -44.49 -33.87
N GLN A 269 45.84 -45.37 -34.22
CA GLN A 269 45.25 -46.45 -33.40
C GLN A 269 44.43 -46.07 -32.14
N GLU A 270 43.11 -46.21 -32.17
CA GLU A 270 42.32 -47.44 -31.94
C GLU A 270 42.11 -47.79 -30.45
N ALA A 271 40.87 -48.22 -30.19
CA ALA A 271 40.39 -49.14 -29.16
C ALA A 271 39.77 -48.58 -27.86
N ASP A 272 38.44 -48.74 -27.85
CA ASP A 272 37.66 -49.53 -26.89
C ASP A 272 36.98 -48.87 -25.66
N ASP A 273 35.64 -48.97 -25.72
CA ASP A 273 34.68 -49.42 -24.70
C ASP A 273 34.86 -49.01 -23.22
N VAL A 274 33.84 -48.33 -22.67
CA VAL A 274 32.75 -48.88 -21.82
C VAL A 274 31.66 -47.83 -21.63
#